data_AF-A0A945W3Q9-F1
#
_entry.id   AF-A0A945W3Q9-F1
#
_cell.length_a   1.000
_cell.length_b   1.000
_cell.length_c   1.000
_cell.angle_alpha   90.00
_cell.angle_beta   90.00
_cell.angle_gamma   90.00
#
_symmetry.space_group_name_H-M   'P 1'
#
loop_
_entity.id
_entity.type
_entity.pdbx_description
1 polymer ?
#
loop_
_entity_poly.entity_id
_entity_poly.type
_entity_poly.pdbx_seq_one_letter_code
_entity_poly.pdbx_strand_id
1 'polypeptide(L)' 'MNSDKKEARASRKVYQLDTSIILDSFDNLFALSKGGENVLVITDVNLKELDYNKEKLGEVGFQAREFYRAVSGSRIET' A
#
# COMPACT_ATOMS: atom_id res chain seq x y z
N MET A 1 38.38 -17.48 13.30
CA MET A 1 37.50 -17.28 12.13
C MET A 1 36.12 -16.95 12.67
N ASN A 2 35.91 -15.71 13.13
CA ASN A 2 34.60 -15.29 13.63
C ASN A 2 33.84 -14.70 12.46
N SER A 3 32.95 -15.52 11.92
CA SER A 3 31.94 -15.11 10.96
C SER A 3 30.93 -14.23 11.68
N ASP A 4 31.31 -12.98 11.92
CA ASP A 4 30.39 -11.88 12.14
C ASP A 4 29.64 -11.65 10.82
N LYS A 5 28.71 -12.56 10.50
CA LYS A 5 27.60 -12.23 9.63
C LYS A 5 26.74 -11.24 10.40
N LYS A 6 27.14 -9.97 10.31
CA LYS A 6 26.30 -8.82 10.63
C LYS A 6 25.14 -8.88 9.65
N GLU A 7 24.12 -9.68 9.94
CA GLU A 7 22.82 -9.54 9.30
C GLU A 7 22.42 -8.09 9.52
N ALA A 8 22.51 -7.30 8.45
CA ALA A 8 22.05 -5.93 8.47
C ALA A 8 20.58 -6.00 8.88
N ARG A 9 20.26 -5.58 10.11
CA ARG A 9 18.89 -5.47 10.59
C ARG A 9 18.13 -4.71 9.51
N ALA A 10 17.27 -5.41 8.77
CA ALA A 10 16.56 -4.81 7.64
C ALA A 10 15.84 -3.58 8.19
N SER A 11 16.27 -2.38 7.76
CA SER A 11 15.67 -1.16 8.24
C SER A 11 14.23 -1.12 7.75
N ARG A 12 13.31 -0.82 8.66
CA ARG A 12 11.90 -0.58 8.33
C ARG A 12 11.84 0.49 7.24
N LYS A 13 11.36 0.16 6.05
CA LYS A 13 11.26 1.13 4.94
C LYS A 13 9.91 1.85 5.00
N VAL A 14 9.90 3.08 4.51
CA VAL A 14 8.70 3.89 4.36
C VAL A 14 8.50 4.14 2.88
N TYR A 15 7.34 3.76 2.36
CA TYR A 15 6.96 3.95 0.95
C TYR A 15 5.80 4.93 0.88
N GLN A 16 6.02 6.07 0.24
CA GLN A 16 4.91 6.91 -0.22
C GLN A 16 4.39 6.33 -1.52
N LEU A 17 3.10 6.03 -1.56
CA LEU A 17 2.49 5.38 -2.71
C LEU A 17 1.90 6.39 -3.68
N ASP A 18 2.08 6.09 -4.97
CA ASP A 18 1.29 6.70 -6.03
C ASP A 18 0.00 5.92 -6.23
N THR A 19 -1.06 6.60 -6.67
CA THR A 19 -2.37 6.00 -6.90
C THR A 19 -2.31 4.90 -7.97
N SER A 20 -1.45 5.05 -8.98
CA SER A 20 -1.27 4.05 -10.04
C SER A 20 -0.82 2.68 -9.52
N ILE A 21 -0.01 2.63 -8.47
CA ILE A 21 0.45 1.36 -7.86
C ILE A 21 -0.74 0.57 -7.29
N ILE A 22 -1.73 1.28 -6.75
CA ILE A 22 -2.94 0.69 -6.16
C ILE A 22 -3.93 0.30 -7.26
N LEU A 23 -4.06 1.14 -8.29
CA LEU A 23 -4.97 0.90 -9.42
C LEU A 23 -4.50 -0.18 -10.38
N ASP A 24 -3.19 -0.46 -10.43
CA ASP A 24 -2.62 -1.59 -11.18
C ASP A 24 -3.00 -2.92 -10.52
N SER A 25 -2.80 -3.00 -9.20
CA SER A 25 -3.31 -4.09 -8.38
C SER A 25 -3.27 -3.70 -6.91
N PHE A 26 -4.40 -3.86 -6.21
CA PHE A 26 -4.47 -3.68 -4.77
C PHE A 26 -3.52 -4.62 -4.01
N ASP A 27 -3.21 -5.80 -4.57
CA ASP A 27 -2.30 -6.77 -3.95
C ASP A 27 -0.85 -6.25 -3.80
N ASN A 28 -0.48 -5.22 -4.59
CA ASN A 28 0.80 -4.53 -4.47
C ASN A 28 1.02 -3.97 -3.05
N LEU A 29 -0.06 -3.65 -2.32
CA LEU A 29 0.03 -3.20 -0.93
C LEU A 29 0.57 -4.29 -0.01
N PHE A 30 0.13 -5.54 -0.17
CA PHE A 30 0.63 -6.65 0.67
C PHE A 30 2.09 -6.97 0.35
N ALA A 31 2.44 -6.98 -0.94
CA ALA A 31 3.80 -7.20 -1.39
C ALA A 31 4.77 -6.13 -0.86
N LEU A 32 4.37 -4.85 -0.93
CA LEU A 32 5.17 -3.73 -0.43
C LEU A 32 5.21 -3.68 1.10
N SER A 33 4.10 -3.99 1.78
CA SER A 33 4.02 -4.03 3.25
C SER A 33 4.93 -5.09 3.84
N LYS A 34 5.18 -6.20 3.13
CA LYS A 34 5.94 -7.35 3.63
C LYS A 34 5.45 -7.82 5.01
N GLY A 35 4.14 -8.06 5.12
CA GLY A 35 3.54 -8.51 6.39
C GLY A 35 3.64 -7.48 7.54
N GLY A 36 3.75 -6.18 7.22
CA GLY A 36 3.86 -5.10 8.19
C GLY A 36 5.30 -4.66 8.51
N GLU A 37 6.31 -5.28 7.88
CA GLU A 37 7.71 -4.84 8.01
C GLU A 37 7.94 -3.44 7.42
N ASN A 38 7.15 -3.02 6.41
CA ASN A 38 7.28 -1.68 5.82
C ASN A 38 6.06 -0.82 6.16
N VAL A 39 6.29 0.50 6.24
CA VAL A 39 5.21 1.49 6.36
C VAL A 39 4.79 1.91 4.96
N LEU A 40 3.49 1.84 4.68
CA LEU A 40 2.91 2.39 3.47
C LEU A 40 2.20 3.70 3.84
N VAL A 41 2.52 4.77 3.12
CA VAL A 41 1.95 6.10 3.33
C VAL A 41 1.05 6.41 2.15
N ILE A 42 -0.25 6.59 2.45
CA ILE A 42 -1.28 7.07 1.54
C ILE A 42 -1.60 8.50 1.95
N THR A 43 -1.57 9.44 1.02
CA THR A 43 -1.92 10.85 1.30
C THR A 43 -3.39 11.14 0.98
N ASP A 44 -3.90 12.26 1.47
CA ASP A 44 -5.25 12.75 1.14
C ASP A 44 -5.46 12.94 -0.37
N VAL A 45 -4.41 13.30 -1.11
CA VAL A 45 -4.45 13.43 -2.57
C VAL A 45 -4.69 12.06 -3.21
N ASN A 46 -3.97 11.03 -2.76
CA ASN A 46 -4.18 9.66 -3.24
C ASN A 46 -5.61 9.18 -2.94
N LEU A 47 -6.15 9.48 -1.75
CA LEU A 47 -7.52 9.11 -1.41
C LEU A 47 -8.54 9.76 -2.34
N LYS A 48 -8.40 11.06 -2.64
CA LYS A 48 -9.29 11.76 -3.58
C LYS A 48 -9.23 11.17 -4.99
N GLU A 49 -8.03 10.84 -5.46
CA GLU A 49 -7.85 10.21 -6.76
C GLU A 49 -8.47 8.81 -6.80
N LEU A 50 -8.24 7.99 -5.78
CA LEU A 50 -8.88 6.66 -5.65
C LEU A 50 -10.40 6.79 -5.60
N ASP A 51 -10.93 7.79 -4.89
CA ASP A 51 -12.38 8.01 -4.80
C ASP A 51 -12.98 8.36 -6.16
N TYR A 52 -12.36 9.27 -6.90
CA TYR A 52 -12.74 9.59 -8.27
C TYR A 52 -12.71 8.36 -9.19
N ASN A 53 -11.75 7.44 -9.00
CA ASN A 53 -11.63 6.24 -9.81
C ASN A 53 -12.68 5.16 -9.49
N LYS A 54 -13.35 5.18 -8.33
CA LYS A 54 -14.40 4.20 -7.98
C LYS A 54 -15.58 4.19 -8.95
N GLU A 55 -15.90 5.36 -9.51
CA GLU A 55 -17.01 5.55 -10.44
C GLU A 55 -16.70 4.99 -11.84
N LYS A 56 -15.43 4.65 -12.11
CA LYS A 56 -15.04 4.06 -13.40
C LYS A 56 -15.51 2.60 -13.49
N LEU A 57 -15.88 2.21 -14.71
CA LEU A 57 -16.15 0.81 -15.05
C LEU A 57 -14.83 0.07 -15.35
N GLY A 58 -14.86 -1.25 -15.18
CA GLY A 58 -13.70 -2.11 -15.44
C GLY A 58 -12.68 -2.17 -14.31
N GLU A 59 -11.46 -2.59 -14.66
CA GLU A 59 -10.40 -2.96 -13.71
C GLU A 59 -10.02 -1.82 -12.77
N VAL A 60 -9.79 -0.63 -13.30
CA VAL A 60 -9.40 0.55 -12.51
C VAL A 60 -10.41 0.84 -11.39
N GLY A 61 -11.71 0.83 -11.71
CA GLY A 61 -12.73 1.03 -10.70
C GLY A 61 -12.87 -0.15 -9.75
N PHE A 62 -12.64 -1.38 -10.22
CA PHE A 62 -12.61 -2.57 -9.37
C PHE A 62 -11.50 -2.46 -8.32
N GLN A 63 -10.27 -2.16 -8.73
CA GLN A 63 -9.11 -1.99 -7.85
C GLN A 63 -9.30 -0.85 -6.84
N ALA A 64 -9.84 0.29 -7.29
CA ALA A 64 -10.19 1.40 -6.38
C ALA A 64 -11.21 0.97 -5.30
N ARG A 65 -12.25 0.21 -5.67
CA ARG A 65 -13.24 -0.28 -4.71
C ARG A 65 -12.68 -1.34 -3.76
N GLU A 66 -11.79 -2.22 -4.22
CA GLU A 66 -11.11 -3.19 -3.35
C GLU A 66 -10.22 -2.51 -2.31
N PHE A 67 -9.47 -1.47 -2.71
CA PHE A 67 -8.72 -0.65 -1.75
C PHE A 67 -9.61 -0.14 -0.61
N TYR A 68 -10.73 0.49 -0.95
CA TYR A 68 -11.65 1.03 0.05
C TYR A 68 -12.30 -0.06 0.92
N ARG A 69 -12.65 -1.22 0.34
CA ARG A 69 -13.13 -2.38 1.11
C ARG A 69 -12.11 -2.80 2.16
N ALA A 70 -10.84 -2.94 1.77
CA ALA A 70 -9.79 -3.36 2.69
C ALA A 70 -9.54 -2.37 3.83
N VAL A 71 -9.50 -1.07 3.55
CA VAL A 71 -9.25 -0.06 4.60
C VAL A 71 -10.46 0.20 5.49
N SER A 72 -11.69 -0.02 4.99
CA SER A 72 -12.92 0.15 5.78
C SER A 72 -13.04 -0.79 6.99
N GLY A 73 -12.39 -1.95 6.93
CA GLY A 73 -12.28 -2.89 8.05
C GLY A 73 -11.02 -2.70 8.91
N SER A 74 -10.17 -1.72 8.58
CA SER A 74 -8.85 -1.56 9.17
C SER A 74 -8.81 -0.41 10.18
N ARG A 75 -7.92 -0.51 11.18
CA ARG A 75 -7.63 0.60 12.10
C ARG A 75 -6.79 1.65 11.36
N ILE A 76 -7.36 2.84 11.17
CA ILE A 76 -6.65 4.00 10.62
C ILE A 76 -5.96 4.74 11.78
N GLU A 77 -4.65 4.96 11.66
CA GLU A 77 -3.86 5.78 12.58
C GLU A 77 -3.46 7.07 11.83
N THR A 78 -3.85 8.22 12.37
CA THR A 78 -3.65 9.57 11.80
C THR A 78 -2.66 10.37 12.63
#